data_AF-A0AAV4A6P8-F1
#
_entry.id   AF-A0AAV4A6P8-F1
#
_cell.length_a   1.000
_cell.length_b   1.000
_cell.length_c   1.000
_cell.angle_alpha   90.00
_cell.angle_beta   90.00
_cell.angle_gamma   90.00
#
_symmetry.space_group_name_H-M   'P 1'
#
loop_
_entity.id
_entity.type
_entity.pdbx_description
1 polymer ?
#
loop_
_entity_poly.entity_id
_entity_poly.type
_entity_poly.pdbx_seq_one_letter_code
_entity_poly.pdbx_strand_id
1 'polypeptide(L)'
;MRCVRHVWLSGVIRGFLASTNDVQILKIVSLTIILILVNINNDLESCDDVNHDGVGDIDDDDDDDDEDDDEDNDYDNDDDGDDDDEGNEFTMLTMIRTKTTIMPVQTKDFCQCRASMAVLEPATVCCLQILESKQLIKDALLGNEFIKVLAMTQLREVIDCMYEKKVARNCYIIKEGERGEHIYVCAEGLLEVHKDDKRLGEIKSGGLFGELAILYNCKRTASVKAVTATTLWVLDRRVFQTIMMKTGLQKREENMAFLKSVPLLKNLPSEKLAKIADVLEYDFFHENEYIIREGAAGDMFFILNKGEVKVTQMIAGQSDPKEVRRLKRGDYFGEKALLSEDRRTANVIALPPGVECLTVDRDAFTQLIGDLNELHNKDYGDEARGAE
;
A
#
# COMPACT_ATOMS: atom_id res chain seq x y z
N MET A 1 16.80 17.86 -46.36
CA MET A 1 15.89 19.01 -46.06
C MET A 1 15.44 19.03 -44.60
N ARG A 2 16.37 19.10 -43.62
CA ARG A 2 16.07 18.96 -42.18
C ARG A 2 16.43 20.19 -41.32
N CYS A 3 16.59 21.37 -41.92
CA CYS A 3 17.14 22.54 -41.21
C CYS A 3 16.23 23.79 -41.12
N VAL A 4 14.90 23.66 -41.31
CA VAL A 4 13.99 24.84 -41.32
C VAL A 4 12.84 24.77 -40.31
N ARG A 5 12.72 23.71 -39.49
CA ARG A 5 11.65 23.63 -38.47
C ARG A 5 11.99 24.15 -37.07
N HIS A 6 13.26 24.46 -36.78
CA HIS A 6 13.67 24.89 -35.43
C HIS A 6 13.49 26.40 -35.13
N VAL A 7 13.16 27.21 -36.13
CA VAL A 7 13.04 28.67 -35.94
C VAL A 7 11.62 29.12 -35.62
N TRP A 8 10.60 28.29 -35.89
CA TRP A 8 9.20 28.67 -35.65
C TRP A 8 8.70 28.44 -34.22
N LEU A 9 9.37 27.63 -33.39
CA LEU A 9 8.99 27.48 -31.97
C LEU A 9 9.57 28.58 -31.06
N SER A 10 10.64 29.25 -31.47
CA SER A 10 11.26 30.33 -30.66
C SER A 10 10.46 31.65 -30.70
N GLY A 11 9.62 31.85 -31.71
CA GLY A 11 8.85 33.09 -31.90
C GLY A 11 7.55 33.15 -31.08
N VAL A 12 6.91 32.00 -30.84
CA VAL A 12 5.60 31.94 -30.16
C VAL A 12 5.75 32.12 -28.64
N ILE A 13 6.89 31.72 -28.07
CA ILE A 13 7.16 31.85 -26.62
C ILE A 13 7.56 33.29 -26.24
N ARG A 14 8.21 34.04 -27.14
CA ARG A 14 8.57 35.46 -26.86
C ARG A 14 7.37 36.41 -26.90
N GLY A 15 6.28 36.05 -27.58
CA GLY A 15 5.05 36.85 -27.63
C GLY A 15 4.13 36.71 -26.42
N PHE A 16 4.29 35.65 -25.62
CA PHE A 16 3.39 35.36 -24.49
C PHE A 16 3.90 35.89 -23.14
N LEU A 17 5.14 36.39 -23.08
CA LEU A 17 5.79 36.89 -21.85
C LEU A 17 5.58 38.39 -21.57
N ALA A 18 4.78 39.09 -22.37
CA ALA A 18 4.54 40.53 -22.17
C ALA A 18 3.24 40.87 -21.41
N SER A 19 2.41 39.89 -21.05
CA SER A 19 1.19 40.13 -20.29
C SER A 19 0.67 38.85 -19.66
N THR A 20 1.01 38.57 -18.41
CA THR A 20 0.15 37.86 -17.43
C THR A 20 0.88 37.66 -16.09
N ASN A 21 0.12 37.78 -15.01
CA ASN A 21 0.57 37.81 -13.61
C ASN A 21 1.27 36.53 -13.13
N ASP A 22 2.18 36.72 -12.17
CA ASP A 22 3.21 35.83 -11.57
C ASP A 22 2.84 34.39 -11.14
N VAL A 23 1.61 33.90 -11.33
CA VAL A 23 1.20 32.54 -10.89
C VAL A 23 1.20 31.52 -12.04
N GLN A 24 1.08 31.96 -13.30
CA GLN A 24 1.09 31.06 -14.46
C GLN A 24 2.52 30.66 -14.88
N ILE A 25 3.52 31.49 -14.59
CA ILE A 25 4.92 31.23 -14.93
C ILE A 25 5.47 30.05 -14.10
N LEU A 26 5.12 29.92 -12.81
CA LEU A 26 5.51 28.77 -11.98
C LEU A 26 4.90 27.44 -12.46
N LYS A 27 3.66 27.46 -12.98
CA LYS A 27 3.02 26.25 -13.53
C LYS A 27 3.68 25.78 -14.82
N ILE A 28 4.04 26.73 -15.70
CA ILE A 28 4.70 26.42 -16.97
C ILE A 28 6.15 25.97 -16.73
N VAL A 29 6.88 26.60 -15.81
CA VAL A 29 8.25 26.20 -15.46
C VAL A 29 8.26 24.82 -14.79
N SER A 30 7.29 24.50 -13.94
CA SER A 30 7.15 23.19 -13.31
C SER A 30 6.85 22.07 -14.33
N LEU A 31 5.91 22.29 -15.26
CA LEU A 31 5.60 21.33 -16.34
C LEU A 31 6.75 21.16 -17.33
N THR A 32 7.52 22.22 -17.60
CA THR A 32 8.67 22.14 -18.51
C THR A 32 9.83 21.38 -17.87
N ILE A 33 10.05 21.53 -16.56
CA ILE A 33 11.05 20.74 -15.81
C ILE A 33 10.64 19.27 -15.76
N ILE A 34 9.34 18.98 -15.58
CA ILE A 34 8.81 17.60 -15.63
C ILE A 34 9.02 16.97 -17.01
N LEU A 35 8.74 17.68 -18.10
CA LEU A 35 8.96 17.17 -19.47
C LEU A 35 10.45 16.95 -19.80
N ILE A 36 11.34 17.83 -19.31
CA ILE A 36 12.80 17.65 -19.49
C ILE A 36 13.29 16.43 -18.70
N LEU A 37 12.78 16.20 -17.48
CA LEU A 37 13.16 15.04 -16.66
C LEU A 37 12.60 13.72 -17.21
N VAL A 38 11.40 13.73 -17.79
CA VAL A 38 10.82 12.55 -18.46
C VAL A 38 11.57 12.22 -19.76
N ASN A 39 12.08 13.22 -20.48
CA ASN A 39 12.80 12.97 -21.74
C ASN A 39 14.26 12.50 -21.53
N ILE A 40 14.90 12.86 -20.40
CA ILE A 40 16.25 12.36 -20.05
C ILE A 40 16.23 10.85 -19.71
N ASN A 41 15.11 10.32 -19.23
CA ASN A 41 14.96 8.88 -18.93
C ASN A 41 14.72 8.00 -20.17
N ASN A 42 14.44 8.58 -21.35
CA ASN A 42 14.22 7.83 -22.59
C ASN A 42 15.46 7.76 -23.50
N ASP A 43 16.56 8.45 -23.17
CA ASP A 43 17.79 8.48 -23.98
C ASP A 43 18.95 7.65 -23.36
N LEU A 44 18.66 6.80 -22.36
CA LEU A 44 19.66 5.91 -21.72
C LEU A 44 19.58 4.43 -22.12
N GLU A 45 18.71 4.06 -23.05
CA GLU A 45 18.76 2.75 -23.73
C GLU A 45 19.16 2.95 -25.20
N SER A 46 20.46 3.10 -25.46
CA SER A 46 21.12 2.68 -26.71
C SER A 46 22.54 3.22 -26.75
N CYS A 47 23.49 2.49 -26.20
CA CYS A 47 24.91 2.55 -26.58
C CYS A 47 25.58 1.29 -26.01
N ASP A 48 25.65 0.21 -26.79
CA ASP A 48 26.81 -0.67 -26.78
C ASP A 48 27.35 -0.76 -28.21
N ASP A 49 28.58 -0.27 -28.34
CA ASP A 49 29.36 -0.18 -29.57
C ASP A 49 29.82 -1.57 -30.02
N VAL A 50 29.52 -1.90 -31.28
CA VAL A 50 30.21 -2.95 -32.04
C VAL A 50 31.36 -2.29 -32.78
N ASN A 51 32.60 -2.76 -32.57
CA ASN A 51 33.66 -2.86 -33.58
C ASN A 51 34.93 -3.52 -32.97
N HIS A 52 35.38 -4.66 -33.50
CA HIS A 52 36.52 -4.67 -34.43
C HIS A 52 36.73 -6.06 -35.09
N ASP A 53 36.72 -6.03 -36.42
CA ASP A 53 37.63 -6.61 -37.41
C ASP A 53 38.13 -8.08 -37.31
N GLY A 54 37.93 -8.81 -38.42
CA GLY A 54 38.72 -10.00 -38.77
C GLY A 54 38.24 -10.70 -40.05
N VAL A 55 38.92 -10.46 -41.16
CA VAL A 55 38.73 -11.06 -42.50
C VAL A 55 39.25 -12.50 -42.55
N GLY A 56 38.59 -13.39 -43.32
CA GLY A 56 39.18 -14.63 -43.83
C GLY A 56 38.19 -15.64 -44.40
N ASP A 57 38.02 -15.64 -45.73
CA ASP A 57 37.45 -16.75 -46.52
C ASP A 57 38.46 -17.93 -46.57
N ILE A 58 37.97 -19.18 -46.58
CA ILE A 58 38.45 -20.34 -47.37
C ILE A 58 37.51 -21.53 -47.15
N ASP A 59 37.29 -22.25 -48.26
CA ASP A 59 36.36 -23.35 -48.52
C ASP A 59 36.74 -24.73 -47.92
N ASP A 60 35.81 -25.67 -48.15
CA ASP A 60 35.98 -27.13 -48.36
C ASP A 60 35.80 -28.11 -47.18
N ASP A 61 34.70 -28.86 -47.32
CA ASP A 61 34.58 -30.33 -47.37
C ASP A 61 34.86 -31.26 -46.17
N ASP A 62 33.83 -32.08 -45.96
CA ASP A 62 33.84 -33.54 -45.73
C ASP A 62 34.16 -34.15 -44.35
N ASP A 63 33.18 -34.98 -43.97
CA ASP A 63 33.27 -36.34 -43.42
C ASP A 63 33.65 -36.59 -41.94
N ASP A 64 32.64 -37.16 -41.27
CA ASP A 64 32.65 -38.44 -40.56
C ASP A 64 33.35 -38.63 -39.19
N ASP A 65 32.54 -39.24 -38.33
CA ASP A 65 32.83 -40.34 -37.42
C ASP A 65 33.34 -40.10 -35.97
N ASP A 66 32.60 -40.80 -35.09
CA ASP A 66 33.00 -41.54 -33.89
C ASP A 66 33.36 -40.75 -32.62
N GLU A 67 32.51 -40.85 -31.59
CA GLU A 67 32.47 -41.87 -30.52
C GLU A 67 33.51 -41.61 -29.40
N ASP A 68 32.92 -41.39 -28.23
CA ASP A 68 33.31 -41.92 -26.92
C ASP A 68 34.50 -41.36 -26.10
N ASP A 69 34.20 -41.42 -24.81
CA ASP A 69 35.07 -41.55 -23.63
C ASP A 69 35.69 -40.29 -22.99
N ASP A 70 35.02 -39.89 -21.90
CA ASP A 70 35.57 -39.85 -20.54
C ASP A 70 37.08 -39.59 -20.42
N GLU A 71 37.45 -38.42 -19.86
CA GLU A 71 38.53 -38.38 -18.87
C GLU A 71 38.51 -37.11 -18.02
N ASP A 72 38.50 -37.34 -16.71
CA ASP A 72 38.66 -36.39 -15.62
C ASP A 72 39.91 -35.50 -15.80
N ASN A 73 39.78 -34.20 -15.55
CA ASN A 73 40.92 -33.36 -15.19
C ASN A 73 40.52 -32.28 -14.18
N ASP A 74 40.85 -32.55 -12.92
CA ASP A 74 41.01 -31.57 -11.86
C ASP A 74 42.23 -30.68 -12.14
N TYR A 75 42.03 -29.36 -12.26
CA TYR A 75 43.07 -28.36 -12.00
C TYR A 75 42.49 -27.15 -11.27
N ASP A 76 43.06 -26.89 -10.10
CA ASP A 76 42.73 -25.80 -9.17
C ASP A 76 43.07 -24.40 -9.70
N ASN A 77 42.20 -23.44 -9.32
CA ASN A 77 42.46 -22.14 -8.67
C ASN A 77 41.86 -20.90 -9.35
N ASP A 78 41.11 -20.18 -8.50
CA ASP A 78 40.96 -18.73 -8.38
C ASP A 78 40.52 -17.93 -9.62
N ASP A 79 39.26 -17.48 -9.66
CA ASP A 79 38.97 -16.04 -9.68
C ASP A 79 37.52 -15.70 -9.33
N ASP A 80 37.37 -14.45 -8.87
CA ASP A 80 36.18 -13.73 -8.40
C ASP A 80 34.93 -13.80 -9.30
N GLY A 81 33.73 -13.74 -8.69
CA GLY A 81 32.53 -13.34 -9.41
C GLY A 81 31.19 -13.83 -8.86
N ASP A 82 30.52 -12.92 -8.16
CA ASP A 82 29.07 -12.68 -8.12
C ASP A 82 28.08 -13.77 -7.66
N ASP A 83 27.45 -13.44 -6.53
CA ASP A 83 26.26 -14.04 -5.95
C ASP A 83 25.06 -13.95 -6.93
N ASP A 84 24.66 -15.07 -7.51
CA ASP A 84 23.32 -15.23 -8.07
C ASP A 84 22.34 -15.72 -7.01
N ASP A 85 21.31 -14.89 -6.88
CA ASP A 85 20.13 -14.96 -6.04
C ASP A 85 19.22 -16.11 -6.52
N GLU A 86 19.09 -17.18 -5.73
CA GLU A 86 17.84 -17.96 -5.71
C GLU A 86 17.71 -18.85 -4.45
N GLY A 87 16.77 -18.46 -3.59
CA GLY A 87 15.89 -19.39 -2.89
C GLY A 87 16.47 -20.24 -1.76
N ASN A 88 16.39 -19.72 -0.53
CA ASN A 88 15.88 -20.59 0.53
C ASN A 88 14.97 -19.87 1.52
N GLU A 89 13.68 -20.19 1.36
CA GLU A 89 12.54 -19.98 2.22
C GLU A 89 12.73 -20.69 3.57
N PHE A 90 13.68 -20.26 4.40
CA PHE A 90 13.75 -20.69 5.80
C PHE A 90 14.62 -19.71 6.59
N THR A 91 14.05 -19.13 7.66
CA THR A 91 14.66 -18.27 8.71
C THR A 91 14.26 -16.78 8.82
N MET A 92 13.07 -16.34 8.36
CA MET A 92 12.55 -15.01 8.81
C MET A 92 11.82 -15.07 10.17
N LEU A 93 11.44 -16.26 10.65
CA LEU A 93 10.80 -16.45 11.97
C LEU A 93 11.80 -16.45 13.15
N THR A 94 13.10 -16.61 12.91
CA THR A 94 14.13 -16.66 13.97
C THR A 94 14.73 -15.31 14.33
N MET A 95 14.67 -14.29 13.44
CA MET A 95 15.12 -12.93 13.79
C MET A 95 14.15 -12.16 14.69
N ILE A 96 12.94 -12.67 14.92
CA ILE A 96 11.98 -12.08 15.88
C ILE A 96 12.40 -12.36 17.35
N ARG A 97 13.43 -13.18 17.61
CA ARG A 97 13.77 -13.63 18.99
C ARG A 97 15.12 -13.23 19.59
N THR A 98 15.94 -12.40 18.97
CA THR A 98 17.23 -12.00 19.60
C THR A 98 17.40 -10.48 19.70
N LYS A 99 17.04 -9.96 20.89
CA LYS A 99 17.54 -8.76 21.57
C LYS A 99 17.76 -7.50 20.71
N THR A 100 16.68 -6.74 20.52
CA THR A 100 16.76 -5.29 20.76
C THR A 100 16.06 -5.03 22.07
N THR A 101 16.83 -4.64 23.09
CA THR A 101 16.31 -4.16 24.37
C THR A 101 15.61 -2.82 24.14
N ILE A 102 14.37 -2.87 23.66
CA ILE A 102 13.46 -1.73 23.68
C ILE A 102 13.04 -1.56 25.14
N MET A 103 13.51 -0.50 25.79
CA MET A 103 13.00 -0.12 27.10
C MET A 103 11.50 0.15 26.97
N PRO A 104 10.65 -0.39 27.87
CA PRO A 104 9.21 -0.23 27.75
C PRO A 104 8.84 1.22 28.05
N VAL A 105 8.42 1.97 27.02
CA VAL A 105 7.57 3.13 27.24
C VAL A 105 6.20 2.58 27.63
N GLN A 106 5.90 2.64 28.92
CA GLN A 106 4.58 2.35 29.45
C GLN A 106 3.59 3.38 28.90
N THR A 107 2.81 3.03 27.89
CA THR A 107 1.55 3.74 27.59
C THR A 107 0.40 2.90 28.13
N LYS A 108 0.13 3.07 29.43
CA LYS A 108 -1.20 2.86 29.99
C LYS A 108 -1.66 4.21 30.55
N ASP A 109 -2.96 4.44 30.44
CA ASP A 109 -3.76 5.56 30.95
C ASP A 109 -3.94 6.76 29.99
N PHE A 110 -5.01 6.64 29.19
CA PHE A 110 -5.75 7.77 28.63
C PHE A 110 -6.28 8.65 29.80
N CYS A 111 -5.68 9.81 30.08
CA CYS A 111 -6.28 10.81 30.99
C CYS A 111 -7.39 11.55 30.24
N GLN A 112 -8.63 11.26 30.61
CA GLN A 112 -9.81 11.96 30.13
C GLN A 112 -10.04 13.20 31.01
N CYS A 113 -9.31 14.28 30.72
CA CYS A 113 -9.18 15.40 31.65
C CYS A 113 -9.68 16.69 30.96
N ARG A 114 -10.94 17.02 31.26
CA ARG A 114 -11.72 18.14 30.72
C ARG A 114 -11.16 19.47 31.26
N ALA A 115 -10.90 20.42 30.37
CA ALA A 115 -10.21 21.67 30.69
C ALA A 115 -10.96 22.55 31.71
N SER A 116 -10.23 22.98 32.75
CA SER A 116 -10.52 24.22 33.47
C SER A 116 -9.19 24.95 33.71
N MET A 117 -9.17 26.26 33.41
CA MET A 117 -8.01 27.12 33.55
C MET A 117 -7.67 27.34 35.04
N ALA A 118 -6.67 26.62 35.56
CA ALA A 118 -5.72 27.10 36.56
C ALA A 118 -4.69 26.00 36.88
N VAL A 119 -3.41 26.29 36.60
CA VAL A 119 -2.21 25.51 36.99
C VAL A 119 -2.19 24.05 36.49
N LEU A 120 -1.64 23.84 35.29
CA LEU A 120 -1.46 22.51 34.70
C LEU A 120 -0.29 21.78 35.38
N GLU A 121 -0.54 20.60 35.96
CA GLU A 121 0.47 19.67 36.46
C GLU A 121 1.43 19.20 35.32
N PRO A 122 2.67 18.81 35.62
CA PRO A 122 3.69 18.49 34.60
C PRO A 122 3.28 17.37 33.62
N ALA A 123 2.43 16.43 34.03
CA ALA A 123 1.90 15.38 33.15
C ALA A 123 0.93 15.92 32.08
N THR A 124 0.11 16.92 32.43
CA THR A 124 -0.85 17.53 31.50
C THR A 124 -0.14 18.42 30.48
N VAL A 125 0.94 19.09 30.88
CA VAL A 125 1.81 19.87 29.98
C VAL A 125 2.51 18.95 28.96
N CYS A 126 3.05 17.81 29.41
CA CYS A 126 3.68 16.82 28.54
C CYS A 126 2.67 16.25 27.51
N CYS A 127 1.46 15.91 27.96
CA CYS A 127 0.40 15.40 27.08
C CYS A 127 -0.04 16.41 26.02
N LEU A 128 -0.17 17.70 26.39
CA LEU A 128 -0.49 18.80 25.48
C LEU A 128 0.61 18.99 24.42
N GLN A 129 1.88 18.97 24.82
CA GLN A 129 3.02 19.11 23.90
C GLN A 129 3.09 17.96 22.88
N ILE A 130 2.75 16.74 23.30
CA ILE A 130 2.68 15.57 22.40
C ILE A 130 1.54 15.75 21.39
N LEU A 131 0.36 16.21 21.83
CA LEU A 131 -0.78 16.47 20.96
C LEU A 131 -0.49 17.57 19.92
N GLU A 132 0.11 18.68 20.34
CA GLU A 132 0.52 19.77 19.45
C GLU A 132 1.56 19.31 18.42
N SER A 133 2.55 18.52 18.85
CA SER A 133 3.58 17.97 17.97
C SER A 133 2.98 17.04 16.91
N LYS A 134 2.07 16.14 17.31
CA LYS A 134 1.38 15.24 16.37
C LYS A 134 0.53 16.01 15.37
N GLN A 135 -0.15 17.07 15.82
CA GLN A 135 -0.96 17.90 14.94
C GLN A 135 -0.08 18.67 13.94
N LEU A 136 1.06 19.21 14.37
CA LEU A 136 2.04 19.85 13.48
C LEU A 136 2.55 18.92 12.38
N ILE A 137 2.95 17.69 12.74
CA ILE A 137 3.40 16.68 11.78
C ILE A 137 2.27 16.34 10.81
N LYS A 138 1.06 16.14 11.34
CA LYS A 138 -0.13 15.85 10.53
C LYS A 138 -0.41 16.93 9.50
N ASP A 139 -0.38 18.20 9.91
CA ASP A 139 -0.63 19.33 9.02
C ASP A 139 0.47 19.48 7.97
N ALA A 140 1.74 19.25 8.34
CA ALA A 140 2.87 19.25 7.41
C ALA A 140 2.74 18.17 6.33
N LEU A 141 2.31 16.96 6.70
CA LEU A 141 2.13 15.84 5.77
C LEU A 141 0.92 16.05 4.85
N LEU A 142 -0.21 16.50 5.40
CA LEU A 142 -1.43 16.77 4.63
C LEU A 142 -1.30 17.98 3.71
N GLY A 143 -0.44 18.95 4.07
CA GLY A 143 -0.14 20.12 3.25
C GLY A 143 0.78 19.83 2.05
N ASN A 144 1.47 18.69 2.03
CA ASN A 144 2.40 18.35 0.95
C ASN A 144 1.67 17.68 -0.24
N GLU A 145 1.93 18.16 -1.46
CA GLU A 145 1.24 17.68 -2.66
C GLU A 145 1.52 16.21 -2.99
N PHE A 146 2.68 15.69 -2.58
CA PHE A 146 3.12 14.33 -2.88
C PHE A 146 2.70 13.31 -1.80
N ILE A 147 2.53 13.74 -0.55
CA ILE A 147 2.20 12.85 0.59
C ILE A 147 0.73 12.93 1.02
N LYS A 148 -0.07 13.90 0.57
CA LYS A 148 -1.49 14.01 0.96
C LYS A 148 -2.40 12.82 0.62
N VAL A 149 -1.94 11.86 -0.18
CA VAL A 149 -2.71 10.68 -0.64
C VAL A 149 -2.67 9.51 0.37
N LEU A 150 -2.05 9.67 1.53
CA LEU A 150 -1.99 8.61 2.56
C LEU A 150 -3.37 8.30 3.17
N ALA A 151 -3.65 7.00 3.34
CA ALA A 151 -4.78 6.55 4.13
C ALA A 151 -4.63 6.98 5.60
N MET A 152 -5.74 7.20 6.31
CA MET A 152 -5.71 7.70 7.69
C MET A 152 -4.97 6.76 8.66
N THR A 153 -4.95 5.46 8.39
CA THR A 153 -4.18 4.46 9.15
C THR A 153 -2.68 4.64 8.94
N GLN A 154 -2.24 4.73 7.68
CA GLN A 154 -0.84 4.98 7.31
C GLN A 154 -0.33 6.31 7.88
N LEU A 155 -1.15 7.37 7.77
CA LEU A 155 -0.81 8.69 8.31
C LEU A 155 -0.55 8.63 9.83
N ARG A 156 -1.38 7.88 10.57
CA ARG A 156 -1.19 7.70 12.01
C ARG A 156 0.10 6.95 12.32
N GLU A 157 0.39 5.86 11.61
CA GLU A 157 1.65 5.11 11.79
C GLU A 157 2.87 5.98 11.48
N VAL A 158 2.82 6.78 10.40
CA VAL A 158 3.90 7.72 10.05
C VAL A 158 4.17 8.69 11.20
N ILE A 159 3.12 9.31 11.75
CA ILE A 159 3.24 10.27 12.86
C ILE A 159 3.82 9.58 14.10
N ASP A 160 3.37 8.37 14.41
CA ASP A 160 3.81 7.62 15.60
C ASP A 160 5.25 7.10 15.48
N CYS A 161 5.76 6.90 14.25
CA CYS A 161 7.13 6.46 13.99
C CYS A 161 8.15 7.60 13.84
N MET A 162 7.70 8.85 13.76
CA MET A 162 8.62 9.98 13.70
C MET A 162 9.29 10.23 15.05
N TYR A 163 10.59 10.53 15.02
CA TYR A 163 11.37 10.85 16.22
C TYR A 163 12.02 12.23 16.12
N GLU A 164 12.25 12.86 17.27
CA GLU A 164 12.82 14.20 17.35
C GLU A 164 14.35 14.17 17.11
N LYS A 165 14.86 15.13 16.33
CA LYS A 165 16.28 15.39 16.13
C LYS A 165 16.58 16.89 16.24
N LYS A 166 17.49 17.24 17.13
CA LYS A 166 17.99 18.63 17.28
C LYS A 166 19.23 18.84 16.41
N VAL A 167 19.27 19.98 15.73
CA VAL A 167 20.35 20.37 14.83
C VAL A 167 20.85 21.76 15.22
N ALA A 168 22.18 21.88 15.38
CA ALA A 168 22.80 23.15 15.69
C ALA A 168 22.76 24.11 14.49
N ARG A 169 22.83 25.41 14.78
CA ARG A 169 22.94 26.46 13.77
C ARG A 169 24.12 26.21 12.83
N ASN A 170 23.93 26.55 11.56
CA ASN A 170 24.90 26.44 10.46
C ASN A 170 25.29 25.01 10.06
N CYS A 171 24.62 23.98 10.58
CA CYS A 171 24.83 22.59 10.16
C CYS A 171 24.00 22.24 8.92
N TYR A 172 24.54 21.37 8.06
CA TYR A 172 23.78 20.76 6.97
C TYR A 172 22.95 19.59 7.51
N ILE A 173 21.68 19.54 7.11
CA ILE A 173 20.76 18.43 7.37
C ILE A 173 20.80 17.45 6.19
N ILE A 174 20.83 18.01 4.98
CA ILE A 174 20.87 17.30 3.71
C ILE A 174 21.96 17.95 2.86
N LYS A 175 22.77 17.16 2.17
CA LYS A 175 23.57 17.67 1.05
C LYS A 175 23.07 17.12 -0.26
N GLU A 176 23.13 17.97 -1.28
CA GLU A 176 22.83 17.63 -2.66
C GLU A 176 23.71 16.45 -3.13
N GLY A 177 23.13 15.55 -3.91
CA GLY A 177 23.82 14.37 -4.45
C GLY A 177 23.92 13.18 -3.49
N GLU A 178 23.66 13.36 -2.19
CA GLU A 178 23.65 12.24 -1.23
C GLU A 178 22.44 11.34 -1.45
N ARG A 179 22.51 10.09 -0.99
CA ARG A 179 21.36 9.18 -0.99
C ARG A 179 20.34 9.65 0.04
N GLY A 180 19.07 9.77 -0.36
CA GLY A 180 18.00 10.13 0.56
C GLY A 180 17.53 8.95 1.39
N GLU A 181 17.75 9.01 2.70
CA GLU A 181 17.34 7.95 3.65
C GLU A 181 16.31 8.42 4.68
N HIS A 182 15.96 9.70 4.69
CA HIS A 182 15.06 10.25 5.72
C HIS A 182 14.13 11.34 5.15
N ILE A 183 12.92 11.42 5.70
CA ILE A 183 11.97 12.53 5.56
C ILE A 183 12.06 13.39 6.81
N TYR A 184 11.90 14.71 6.66
CA TYR A 184 11.96 15.66 7.77
C TYR A 184 10.72 16.57 7.80
N VAL A 185 10.24 16.86 9.00
CA VAL A 185 9.33 17.99 9.27
C VAL A 185 10.04 18.97 10.19
N CYS A 186 10.09 20.24 9.82
CA CYS A 186 10.64 21.29 10.67
C CYS A 186 9.66 21.59 11.81
N ALA A 187 10.02 21.25 13.05
CA ALA A 187 9.21 21.58 14.22
C ALA A 187 9.42 23.05 14.61
N GLU A 188 10.67 23.47 14.74
CA GLU A 188 11.05 24.83 15.14
C GLU A 188 12.38 25.22 14.49
N GLY A 189 12.52 26.49 14.14
CA GLY A 189 13.74 27.05 13.53
C GLY A 189 13.54 27.52 12.10
N LEU A 190 14.64 27.96 11.49
CA LEU A 190 14.71 28.43 10.11
C LEU A 190 15.78 27.65 9.35
N LEU A 191 15.38 27.10 8.21
CA LEU A 191 16.24 26.36 7.31
C LEU A 191 16.33 27.08 5.96
N GLU A 192 17.44 26.88 5.26
CA GLU A 192 17.62 27.34 3.88
C GLU A 192 17.90 26.18 2.94
N VAL A 193 17.32 26.27 1.74
CA VAL A 193 17.48 25.29 0.67
C VAL A 193 18.38 25.87 -0.41
N HIS A 194 19.45 25.16 -0.74
CA HIS A 194 20.47 25.57 -1.69
C HIS A 194 20.63 24.50 -2.77
N LYS A 195 20.75 24.89 -4.04
CA LYS A 195 21.06 24.00 -5.16
C LYS A 195 22.05 24.67 -6.09
N ASP A 196 23.12 23.97 -6.48
CA ASP A 196 24.19 24.55 -7.32
C ASP A 196 24.69 25.92 -6.78
N ASP A 197 24.90 26.02 -5.46
CA ASP A 197 25.24 27.24 -4.71
C ASP A 197 24.25 28.42 -4.81
N LYS A 198 23.05 28.20 -5.37
CA LYS A 198 21.94 29.17 -5.38
C LYS A 198 20.94 28.87 -4.27
N ARG A 199 20.58 29.90 -3.50
CA ARG A 199 19.51 29.85 -2.51
C ARG A 199 18.16 29.76 -3.23
N LEU A 200 17.46 28.63 -3.06
CA LEU A 200 16.15 28.37 -3.65
C LEU A 200 15.01 28.90 -2.78
N GLY A 201 15.17 28.88 -1.46
CA GLY A 201 14.13 29.30 -0.53
C GLY A 201 14.46 29.02 0.92
N GLU A 202 13.47 29.26 1.78
CA GLU A 202 13.53 29.01 3.21
C GLU A 202 12.41 28.06 3.64
N ILE A 203 12.70 27.20 4.62
CA ILE A 203 11.72 26.31 5.25
C ILE A 203 11.57 26.74 6.70
N LYS A 204 10.32 26.98 7.10
CA LYS A 204 9.91 27.37 8.46
C LYS A 204 9.26 26.19 9.18
N SER A 205 8.90 26.40 10.43
CA SER A 205 8.06 25.47 11.21
C SER A 205 6.83 25.01 10.40
N GLY A 206 6.53 23.71 10.46
CA GLY A 206 5.49 23.05 9.68
C GLY A 206 5.92 22.63 8.26
N GLY A 207 7.12 23.00 7.81
CA GLY A 207 7.61 22.61 6.49
C GLY A 207 8.12 21.17 6.44
N LEU A 208 7.57 20.38 5.50
CA LEU A 208 8.06 19.05 5.13
C LEU A 208 9.17 19.18 4.08
N PHE A 209 10.24 18.38 4.20
CA PHE A 209 11.28 18.30 3.18
C PHE A 209 12.01 16.95 3.17
N GLY A 210 12.67 16.66 2.05
CA GLY A 210 13.46 15.44 1.86
C GLY A 210 12.64 14.21 1.46
N GLU A 211 11.36 14.39 1.17
CA GLU A 211 10.43 13.37 0.69
C GLU A 211 10.74 12.89 -0.73
N LEU A 212 11.20 13.78 -1.61
CA LEU A 212 11.35 13.47 -3.04
C LEU A 212 12.33 12.32 -3.30
N ALA A 213 13.44 12.27 -2.55
CA ALA A 213 14.45 11.23 -2.70
C ALA A 213 13.89 9.84 -2.33
N ILE A 214 12.89 9.77 -1.46
CA ILE A 214 12.24 8.53 -1.05
C ILE A 214 11.13 8.15 -2.03
N LEU A 215 10.33 9.13 -2.48
CA LEU A 215 9.22 8.90 -3.39
C LEU A 215 9.68 8.54 -4.81
N TYR A 216 10.72 9.17 -5.32
CA TYR A 216 11.21 9.00 -6.70
C TYR A 216 12.50 8.19 -6.80
N ASN A 217 12.95 7.58 -5.69
CA ASN A 217 14.19 6.80 -5.62
C ASN A 217 15.42 7.54 -6.22
N CYS A 218 15.53 8.85 -5.99
CA CYS A 218 16.60 9.67 -6.53
C CYS A 218 17.57 10.14 -5.43
N LYS A 219 18.71 10.72 -5.84
CA LYS A 219 19.62 11.43 -4.93
C LYS A 219 18.97 12.72 -4.43
N ARG A 220 19.46 13.25 -3.31
CA ARG A 220 19.04 14.54 -2.76
C ARG A 220 19.21 15.63 -3.82
N THR A 221 18.12 16.33 -4.14
CA THR A 221 18.05 17.29 -5.25
C THR A 221 18.51 18.70 -4.87
N ALA A 222 18.71 18.95 -3.58
CA ALA A 222 19.18 20.20 -3.02
C ALA A 222 19.79 19.95 -1.63
N SER A 223 20.65 20.85 -1.20
CA SER A 223 21.18 20.91 0.16
C SER A 223 20.25 21.70 1.07
N VAL A 224 20.13 21.29 2.33
CA VAL A 224 19.34 21.99 3.36
C VAL A 224 20.22 22.28 4.55
N LYS A 225 20.29 23.56 4.95
CA LYS A 225 21.15 24.04 6.04
C LYS A 225 20.34 24.76 7.11
N ALA A 226 20.68 24.52 8.37
CA ALA A 226 20.08 25.21 9.51
C ALA A 226 20.62 26.64 9.63
N VAL A 227 19.75 27.66 9.58
CA VAL A 227 20.12 29.06 9.84
C VAL A 227 20.10 29.36 11.33
N THR A 228 19.19 28.73 12.08
CA THR A 228 19.09 28.78 13.54
C THR A 228 19.29 27.40 14.15
N ALA A 229 19.38 27.30 15.47
CA ALA A 229 19.14 26.00 16.12
C ALA A 229 17.74 25.52 15.70
N THR A 230 17.64 24.26 15.28
CA THR A 230 16.44 23.72 14.65
C THR A 230 16.06 22.39 15.28
N THR A 231 14.78 22.18 15.51
CA THR A 231 14.21 20.90 15.96
C THR A 231 13.45 20.30 14.79
N LEU A 232 13.73 19.03 14.48
CA LEU A 232 13.16 18.30 13.36
C LEU A 232 12.44 17.05 13.86
N TRP A 233 11.36 16.68 13.19
CA TRP A 233 10.83 15.31 13.23
C TRP A 233 11.39 14.54 12.04
N VAL A 234 11.94 13.36 12.30
CA VAL A 234 12.63 12.53 11.31
C VAL A 234 11.89 11.22 11.14
N LEU A 235 11.74 10.77 9.90
CA LEU A 235 11.24 9.44 9.56
C LEU A 235 12.24 8.75 8.62
N ASP A 236 12.60 7.51 8.95
CA ASP A 236 13.50 6.71 8.13
C ASP A 236 12.79 6.17 6.87
N ARG A 237 13.53 6.08 5.76
CA ARG A 237 13.06 5.55 4.48
C ARG A 237 12.50 4.14 4.61
N ARG A 238 13.20 3.25 5.32
CA ARG A 238 12.77 1.85 5.51
C ARG A 238 11.44 1.79 6.27
N VAL A 239 11.28 2.63 7.29
CA VAL A 239 10.05 2.72 8.08
C VAL A 239 8.91 3.26 7.23
N PHE A 240 9.14 4.33 6.48
CA PHE A 240 8.15 4.88 5.54
C PHE A 240 7.71 3.82 4.52
N GLN A 241 8.65 3.17 3.84
CA GLN A 241 8.34 2.11 2.86
C GLN A 241 7.54 0.97 3.50
N THR A 242 7.91 0.54 4.70
CA THR A 242 7.18 -0.50 5.43
C THR A 242 5.73 -0.08 5.71
N ILE A 243 5.51 1.16 6.18
CA ILE A 243 4.15 1.68 6.44
C ILE A 243 3.34 1.79 5.14
N MET A 244 3.97 2.18 4.04
CA MET A 244 3.32 2.24 2.73
C MET A 244 2.91 0.86 2.22
N MET A 245 3.70 -0.18 2.50
CA MET A 245 3.43 -1.56 2.08
C MET A 245 2.47 -2.32 3.02
N LYS A 246 2.29 -1.84 4.26
CA LYS A 246 1.53 -2.54 5.31
C LYS A 246 0.03 -2.72 5.08
N THR A 247 -0.54 -2.10 4.06
CA THR A 247 -1.98 -2.21 3.75
C THR A 247 -2.41 -3.61 3.33
N GLY A 248 -1.53 -4.41 2.72
CA GLY A 248 -1.84 -5.79 2.32
C GLY A 248 -1.75 -6.79 3.46
N LEU A 249 -0.65 -6.76 4.23
CA LEU A 249 -0.38 -7.73 5.30
C LEU A 249 -1.34 -7.58 6.48
N GLN A 250 -1.62 -6.34 6.91
CA GLN A 250 -2.59 -6.09 7.99
C GLN A 250 -3.99 -6.55 7.58
N LYS A 251 -4.41 -6.23 6.35
CA LYS A 251 -5.70 -6.69 5.81
C LYS A 251 -5.78 -8.22 5.77
N ARG A 252 -4.69 -8.90 5.40
CA ARG A 252 -4.63 -10.36 5.41
C ARG A 252 -4.72 -10.94 6.82
N GLU A 253 -4.01 -10.38 7.79
CA GLU A 253 -4.08 -10.82 9.19
C GLU A 253 -5.48 -10.60 9.78
N GLU A 254 -6.11 -9.46 9.50
CA GLU A 254 -7.49 -9.17 9.89
C GLU A 254 -8.48 -10.15 9.25
N ASN A 255 -8.33 -10.44 7.96
CA ASN A 255 -9.11 -11.46 7.25
C ASN A 255 -8.94 -12.83 7.92
N MET A 256 -7.70 -13.27 8.15
CA MET A 256 -7.43 -14.55 8.79
C MET A 256 -8.03 -14.63 10.20
N ALA A 257 -7.92 -13.56 10.99
CA ALA A 257 -8.51 -13.51 12.32
C ALA A 257 -10.04 -13.58 12.26
N PHE A 258 -10.67 -12.89 11.31
CA PHE A 258 -12.11 -12.93 11.11
C PHE A 258 -12.58 -14.32 10.63
N LEU A 259 -11.93 -14.91 9.62
CA LEU A 259 -12.29 -16.25 9.13
C LEU A 259 -12.20 -17.31 10.23
N LYS A 260 -11.20 -17.22 11.12
CA LYS A 260 -11.10 -18.10 12.30
C LYS A 260 -12.24 -17.93 13.29
N SER A 261 -12.88 -16.76 13.33
CA SER A 261 -14.04 -16.50 14.18
C SER A 261 -15.35 -17.03 13.59
N VAL A 262 -15.40 -17.27 12.27
CA VAL A 262 -16.57 -17.81 11.57
C VAL A 262 -16.74 -19.29 11.95
N PRO A 263 -17.88 -19.71 12.53
CA PRO A 263 -18.06 -21.08 13.01
C PRO A 263 -17.85 -22.16 11.95
N LEU A 264 -18.22 -21.87 10.70
CA LEU A 264 -18.04 -22.75 9.53
C LEU A 264 -16.56 -22.94 9.18
N LEU A 265 -15.75 -21.89 9.37
CA LEU A 265 -14.38 -21.86 8.85
C LEU A 265 -13.30 -22.10 9.91
N LYS A 266 -13.67 -22.06 11.19
CA LYS A 266 -12.73 -22.18 12.33
C LYS A 266 -11.89 -23.47 12.33
N ASN A 267 -12.41 -24.55 11.73
CA ASN A 267 -11.78 -25.87 11.72
C ASN A 267 -10.95 -26.12 10.44
N LEU A 268 -10.89 -25.17 9.49
CA LEU A 268 -10.07 -25.36 8.29
C LEU A 268 -8.57 -25.26 8.60
N PRO A 269 -7.74 -26.00 7.86
CA PRO A 269 -6.29 -25.83 7.91
C PRO A 269 -5.88 -24.39 7.59
N SER A 270 -4.84 -23.90 8.28
CA SER A 270 -4.32 -22.54 8.09
C SER A 270 -3.94 -22.23 6.65
N GLU A 271 -3.47 -23.21 5.88
CA GLU A 271 -3.11 -23.06 4.48
C GLU A 271 -4.34 -22.76 3.60
N LYS A 272 -5.46 -23.48 3.81
CA LYS A 272 -6.71 -23.20 3.11
C LYS A 272 -7.27 -21.84 3.51
N LEU A 273 -7.22 -21.50 4.81
CA LEU A 273 -7.64 -20.18 5.29
C LEU A 273 -6.82 -19.04 4.70
N ALA A 274 -5.51 -19.23 4.50
CA ALA A 274 -4.65 -18.24 3.84
C ALA A 274 -5.06 -18.04 2.37
N LYS A 275 -5.28 -19.15 1.63
CA LYS A 275 -5.78 -19.08 0.23
C LYS A 275 -7.12 -18.37 0.13
N ILE A 276 -8.04 -18.65 1.06
CA ILE A 276 -9.31 -17.92 1.14
C ILE A 276 -9.03 -16.43 1.43
N ALA A 277 -8.19 -16.12 2.42
CA ALA A 277 -7.86 -14.74 2.79
C ALA A 277 -7.29 -13.91 1.64
N ASP A 278 -6.58 -14.55 0.70
CA ASP A 278 -5.97 -13.93 -0.48
C ASP A 278 -6.99 -13.63 -1.60
N VAL A 279 -8.08 -14.40 -1.71
CA VAL A 279 -9.13 -14.23 -2.75
C VAL A 279 -10.39 -13.51 -2.28
N LEU A 280 -10.49 -13.15 -1.00
CA LEU A 280 -11.67 -12.48 -0.46
C LEU A 280 -11.80 -11.04 -0.96
N GLU A 281 -12.98 -10.74 -1.49
CA GLU A 281 -13.39 -9.39 -1.85
C GLU A 281 -14.34 -8.80 -0.81
N TYR A 282 -14.47 -7.47 -0.81
CA TYR A 282 -15.34 -6.74 0.13
C TYR A 282 -16.43 -6.04 -0.65
N ASP A 283 -17.67 -6.40 -0.36
CA ASP A 283 -18.84 -5.76 -0.93
C ASP A 283 -19.65 -5.06 0.15
N PHE A 284 -19.99 -3.80 -0.12
CA PHE A 284 -20.82 -2.98 0.76
C PHE A 284 -22.20 -2.79 0.14
N PHE A 285 -23.23 -3.04 0.94
CA PHE A 285 -24.63 -2.91 0.56
C PHE A 285 -25.31 -1.88 1.44
N HIS A 286 -26.06 -0.98 0.80
CA HIS A 286 -26.82 0.05 1.49
C HIS A 286 -28.06 -0.53 2.17
N GLU A 287 -28.67 0.25 3.06
CA GLU A 287 -29.92 -0.13 3.72
C GLU A 287 -31.02 -0.50 2.71
N ASN A 288 -31.72 -1.60 2.96
CA ASN A 288 -32.82 -2.14 2.15
C ASN A 288 -32.40 -2.62 0.76
N GLU A 289 -31.10 -2.69 0.47
CA GLU A 289 -30.58 -3.25 -0.76
C GLU A 289 -30.68 -4.78 -0.76
N TYR A 290 -31.04 -5.35 -1.91
CA TYR A 290 -31.08 -6.80 -2.11
C TYR A 290 -29.68 -7.28 -2.48
N ILE A 291 -29.06 -8.04 -1.57
CA ILE A 291 -27.80 -8.72 -1.80
C ILE A 291 -28.02 -9.96 -2.68
N ILE A 292 -29.10 -10.69 -2.40
CA ILE A 292 -29.54 -11.84 -3.19
C ILE A 292 -31.01 -11.68 -3.50
N ARG A 293 -31.39 -12.01 -4.73
CA ARG A 293 -32.78 -12.16 -5.15
C ARG A 293 -33.11 -13.63 -5.33
N GLU A 294 -34.24 -14.03 -4.79
CA GLU A 294 -34.80 -15.37 -4.98
C GLU A 294 -35.04 -15.66 -6.46
N GLY A 295 -34.76 -16.88 -6.89
CA GLY A 295 -34.87 -17.36 -8.26
C GLY A 295 -33.74 -16.92 -9.21
N ALA A 296 -32.90 -15.96 -8.81
CA ALA A 296 -31.76 -15.51 -9.61
C ALA A 296 -30.67 -16.58 -9.67
N ALA A 297 -29.84 -16.54 -10.72
CA ALA A 297 -28.61 -17.33 -10.77
C ALA A 297 -27.64 -16.84 -9.68
N GLY A 298 -26.91 -17.76 -9.08
CA GLY A 298 -25.98 -17.47 -7.99
C GLY A 298 -24.62 -18.10 -8.20
N ASP A 299 -23.59 -17.29 -8.29
CA ASP A 299 -22.18 -17.67 -8.47
C ASP A 299 -21.28 -17.21 -7.30
N MET A 300 -21.77 -16.33 -6.44
CA MET A 300 -21.03 -15.86 -5.27
C MET A 300 -21.46 -16.52 -3.95
N PHE A 301 -20.51 -16.73 -3.06
CA PHE A 301 -20.70 -17.04 -1.65
C PHE A 301 -20.42 -15.81 -0.78
N PHE A 302 -21.20 -15.61 0.28
CA PHE A 302 -21.11 -14.42 1.12
C PHE A 302 -20.91 -14.79 2.59
N ILE A 303 -20.00 -14.07 3.25
CA ILE A 303 -19.76 -14.12 4.70
C ILE A 303 -20.01 -12.72 5.27
N LEU A 304 -20.87 -12.62 6.28
CA LEU A 304 -21.28 -11.33 6.83
C LEU A 304 -20.21 -10.80 7.80
N ASN A 305 -19.49 -9.72 7.40
CA ASN A 305 -18.45 -9.13 8.24
C ASN A 305 -18.99 -8.05 9.18
N LYS A 306 -19.90 -7.19 8.71
CA LYS A 306 -20.53 -6.15 9.54
C LYS A 306 -21.99 -5.95 9.13
N GLY A 307 -22.82 -5.55 10.10
CA GLY A 307 -24.24 -5.34 9.92
C GLY A 307 -25.08 -6.60 10.12
N GLU A 308 -26.35 -6.50 9.72
CA GLU A 308 -27.33 -7.58 9.79
C GLU A 308 -28.10 -7.64 8.47
N VAL A 309 -28.51 -8.85 8.08
CA VAL A 309 -29.38 -9.05 6.92
C VAL A 309 -30.63 -9.79 7.35
N LYS A 310 -31.75 -9.50 6.69
CA LYS A 310 -32.96 -10.32 6.78
C LYS A 310 -33.06 -11.21 5.55
N VAL A 311 -33.48 -12.45 5.77
CA VAL A 311 -33.74 -13.41 4.71
C VAL A 311 -35.24 -13.57 4.59
N THR A 312 -35.76 -13.42 3.37
CA THR A 312 -37.18 -13.58 3.07
C THR A 312 -37.36 -14.59 1.95
N GLN A 313 -38.37 -15.46 2.07
CA GLN A 313 -38.69 -16.48 1.05
C GLN A 313 -40.15 -16.35 0.64
N MET A 314 -40.46 -16.67 -0.61
CA MET A 314 -41.83 -16.90 -1.04
C MET A 314 -42.33 -18.22 -0.44
N ILE A 315 -43.54 -18.21 0.14
CA ILE A 315 -44.18 -19.40 0.69
C ILE A 315 -45.40 -19.73 -0.16
N ALA A 316 -45.58 -20.99 -0.50
CA ALA A 316 -46.72 -21.45 -1.29
C ALA A 316 -48.05 -20.97 -0.67
N GLY A 317 -48.85 -20.26 -1.48
CA GLY A 317 -50.15 -19.73 -1.07
C GLY A 317 -50.13 -18.34 -0.40
N GLN A 318 -48.98 -17.68 -0.29
CA GLN A 318 -48.89 -16.27 0.12
C GLN A 318 -48.54 -15.36 -1.07
N SER A 319 -49.04 -14.11 -1.03
CA SER A 319 -48.76 -13.09 -2.04
C SER A 319 -47.41 -12.41 -1.87
N ASP A 320 -46.90 -12.34 -0.63
CA ASP A 320 -45.74 -11.56 -0.26
C ASP A 320 -44.67 -12.42 0.42
N PRO A 321 -43.37 -12.18 0.15
CA PRO A 321 -42.29 -12.91 0.79
C PRO A 321 -42.29 -12.72 2.30
N LYS A 322 -42.14 -13.81 3.06
CA LYS A 322 -42.11 -13.78 4.51
C LYS A 322 -40.67 -13.81 5.02
N GLU A 323 -40.39 -13.01 6.06
CA GLU A 323 -39.12 -13.08 6.79
C GLU A 323 -38.98 -14.43 7.49
N VAL A 324 -37.93 -15.18 7.14
CA VAL A 324 -37.68 -16.52 7.67
C VAL A 324 -36.57 -16.55 8.72
N ARG A 325 -35.57 -15.67 8.60
CA ARG A 325 -34.47 -15.54 9.56
C ARG A 325 -33.75 -14.20 9.41
N ARG A 326 -32.94 -13.88 10.42
CA ARG A 326 -31.94 -12.80 10.38
C ARG A 326 -30.57 -13.38 10.55
N LEU A 327 -29.60 -12.85 9.82
CA LEU A 327 -28.20 -13.23 9.91
C LEU A 327 -27.39 -12.04 10.42
N LYS A 328 -26.40 -12.33 11.24
CA LYS A 328 -25.52 -11.36 11.89
C LYS A 328 -24.06 -11.68 11.58
N ARG A 329 -23.16 -10.80 12.00
CA ARG A 329 -21.71 -10.98 11.81
C ARG A 329 -21.24 -12.42 12.11
N GLY A 330 -20.51 -12.99 11.17
CA GLY A 330 -19.97 -14.35 11.23
C GLY A 330 -20.89 -15.42 10.62
N ASP A 331 -22.15 -15.08 10.34
CA ASP A 331 -23.04 -15.92 9.54
C ASP A 331 -22.66 -15.82 8.05
N TYR A 332 -23.13 -16.78 7.27
CA TYR A 332 -22.88 -16.89 5.84
C TYR A 332 -24.17 -17.25 5.10
N PHE A 333 -24.18 -16.99 3.79
CA PHE A 333 -25.30 -17.31 2.91
C PHE A 333 -24.88 -17.45 1.45
N GLY A 334 -25.75 -18.06 0.65
CA GLY A 334 -25.56 -18.24 -0.79
C GLY A 334 -24.91 -19.57 -1.18
N GLU A 335 -24.48 -20.38 -0.22
CA GLU A 335 -23.86 -21.69 -0.44
C GLU A 335 -24.76 -22.67 -1.18
N LYS A 336 -26.07 -22.64 -0.95
CA LYS A 336 -27.02 -23.59 -1.59
C LYS A 336 -26.96 -23.53 -3.11
N ALA A 337 -26.93 -22.32 -3.67
CA ALA A 337 -26.87 -22.15 -5.12
C ALA A 337 -25.58 -22.70 -5.72
N LEU A 338 -24.49 -22.75 -4.94
CA LEU A 338 -23.22 -23.29 -5.41
C LEU A 338 -23.12 -24.81 -5.28
N LEU A 339 -23.91 -25.43 -4.38
CA LEU A 339 -23.87 -26.86 -4.10
C LEU A 339 -24.92 -27.68 -4.86
N SER A 340 -26.12 -27.14 -5.09
CA SER A 340 -27.25 -27.93 -5.62
C SER A 340 -27.66 -27.57 -7.05
N GLU A 341 -28.10 -26.34 -7.33
CA GLU A 341 -28.91 -26.05 -8.54
C GLU A 341 -28.72 -24.66 -9.17
N ASP A 342 -27.63 -23.96 -8.87
CA ASP A 342 -27.27 -22.65 -9.45
C ASP A 342 -28.27 -21.50 -9.22
N ARG A 343 -29.41 -21.75 -8.57
CA ARG A 343 -30.44 -20.77 -8.27
C ARG A 343 -30.52 -20.44 -6.79
N ARG A 344 -30.84 -19.18 -6.52
CA ARG A 344 -30.99 -18.64 -5.17
C ARG A 344 -32.37 -18.98 -4.62
N THR A 345 -32.42 -19.64 -3.46
CA THR A 345 -33.68 -20.11 -2.84
C THR A 345 -34.38 -19.07 -1.96
N ALA A 346 -33.75 -17.91 -1.73
CA ALA A 346 -34.28 -16.88 -0.85
C ALA A 346 -33.74 -15.51 -1.25
N ASN A 347 -34.46 -14.46 -0.86
CA ASN A 347 -33.94 -13.10 -0.89
C ASN A 347 -33.11 -12.82 0.37
N VAL A 348 -32.04 -12.06 0.21
CA VAL A 348 -31.22 -11.55 1.33
C VAL A 348 -31.14 -10.04 1.19
N ILE A 349 -31.58 -9.32 2.22
CA ILE A 349 -31.76 -7.88 2.20
C ILE A 349 -30.97 -7.25 3.34
N ALA A 350 -30.17 -6.23 3.03
CA ALA A 350 -29.37 -5.49 4.00
C ALA A 350 -30.25 -4.65 4.95
N LEU A 351 -29.96 -4.69 6.25
CA LEU A 351 -30.62 -3.87 7.26
C LEU A 351 -29.79 -2.60 7.59
N PRO A 352 -30.42 -1.56 8.17
CA PRO A 352 -29.70 -0.34 8.54
C PRO A 352 -28.59 -0.63 9.58
N PRO A 353 -27.45 0.10 9.53
CA PRO A 353 -27.14 1.25 8.67
C PRO A 353 -26.52 0.89 7.29
N GLY A 354 -26.48 -0.39 6.94
CA GLY A 354 -25.72 -0.93 5.82
C GLY A 354 -24.93 -2.17 6.24
N VAL A 355 -24.52 -2.95 5.26
CA VAL A 355 -23.92 -4.27 5.46
C VAL A 355 -22.61 -4.38 4.69
N GLU A 356 -21.59 -4.96 5.32
CA GLU A 356 -20.33 -5.31 4.69
C GLU A 356 -20.20 -6.84 4.66
N CYS A 357 -20.10 -7.38 3.45
CA CYS A 357 -19.91 -8.80 3.19
C CYS A 357 -18.50 -9.05 2.66
N LEU A 358 -17.96 -10.21 3.00
CA LEU A 358 -16.85 -10.79 2.26
C LEU A 358 -17.42 -11.72 1.20
N THR A 359 -16.89 -11.64 -0.02
CA THR A 359 -17.36 -12.41 -1.16
C THR A 359 -16.29 -13.33 -1.71
N VAL A 360 -16.73 -14.52 -2.13
CA VAL A 360 -15.91 -15.58 -2.72
C VAL A 360 -16.66 -16.07 -3.95
N ASP A 361 -15.98 -16.19 -5.08
CA ASP A 361 -16.57 -16.74 -6.30
C ASP A 361 -16.80 -18.26 -6.21
N ARG A 362 -17.50 -18.79 -7.21
CA ARG A 362 -17.85 -20.21 -7.29
C ARG A 362 -16.63 -21.12 -7.35
N ASP A 363 -15.61 -20.73 -8.11
CA ASP A 363 -14.45 -21.58 -8.37
C ASP A 363 -13.61 -21.70 -7.10
N ALA A 364 -13.31 -20.58 -6.44
CA ALA A 364 -12.64 -20.54 -5.15
C ALA A 364 -13.48 -21.22 -4.06
N PHE A 365 -14.81 -21.03 -4.05
CA PHE A 365 -15.69 -21.72 -3.10
C PHE A 365 -15.60 -23.23 -3.26
N THR A 366 -15.75 -23.75 -4.48
CA THR A 366 -15.71 -25.19 -4.76
C THR A 366 -14.37 -25.81 -4.34
N GLN A 367 -13.26 -25.14 -4.65
CA GLN A 367 -11.92 -25.65 -4.35
C GLN A 367 -11.55 -25.57 -2.85
N LEU A 368 -12.01 -24.52 -2.14
CA LEU A 368 -11.52 -24.22 -0.80
C LEU A 368 -12.51 -24.59 0.32
N ILE A 369 -13.82 -24.50 0.06
CA ILE A 369 -14.89 -24.55 1.08
C ILE A 369 -15.95 -25.64 0.76
N GLY A 370 -16.19 -25.97 -0.51
CA GLY A 370 -17.32 -26.80 -0.97
C GLY A 370 -17.41 -28.22 -0.36
N ASP A 371 -16.27 -28.78 0.06
CA ASP A 371 -16.18 -30.12 0.65
C ASP A 371 -16.58 -30.18 2.14
N LEU A 372 -16.96 -29.05 2.76
CA LEU A 372 -17.30 -29.03 4.19
C LEU A 372 -18.67 -29.71 4.44
N ASN A 373 -18.65 -30.81 5.19
CA ASN A 373 -19.87 -31.53 5.63
C ASN A 373 -20.90 -30.64 6.33
N GLU A 374 -20.44 -29.59 7.04
CA GLU A 374 -21.31 -28.62 7.72
C GLU A 374 -22.22 -27.83 6.75
N LEU A 375 -21.83 -27.71 5.48
CA LEU A 375 -22.66 -27.09 4.44
C LEU A 375 -23.75 -28.03 3.93
N HIS A 376 -23.40 -29.29 3.71
CA HIS A 376 -24.30 -30.31 3.16
C HIS A 376 -25.38 -30.75 4.16
N ASN A 377 -25.05 -30.77 5.45
CA ASN A 377 -25.94 -31.30 6.50
C ASN A 377 -26.80 -30.22 7.19
N LYS A 378 -26.74 -28.97 6.73
CA LYS A 378 -27.47 -27.89 7.39
C LYS A 378 -28.94 -27.90 6.96
N ASP A 379 -29.83 -28.16 7.90
CA ASP A 379 -31.27 -28.05 7.68
C ASP A 379 -31.73 -26.59 7.83
N TYR A 380 -32.39 -26.08 6.80
CA TYR A 380 -32.90 -24.72 6.72
C TYR A 380 -34.39 -24.63 7.08
N GLY A 381 -35.08 -25.76 7.23
CA GLY A 381 -36.51 -25.86 7.47
C GLY A 381 -37.37 -25.39 6.30
N ASP A 382 -36.83 -25.44 5.08
CA ASP A 382 -37.51 -24.93 3.88
C ASP A 382 -38.70 -25.83 3.51
N GLU A 383 -38.51 -27.15 3.51
CA GLU A 383 -39.58 -28.15 3.28
C GLU A 383 -40.73 -28.02 4.28
N ALA A 384 -40.41 -27.83 5.57
CA ALA A 384 -41.41 -27.66 6.62
C ALA A 384 -42.24 -26.37 6.48
N ARG A 385 -41.74 -25.38 5.74
CA ARG A 385 -42.44 -24.11 5.49
C ARG A 385 -43.22 -24.10 4.18
N GLY A 386 -43.06 -25.11 3.32
CA GLY A 386 -43.63 -25.12 1.97
C GLY A 386 -43.04 -24.03 1.08
N ALA A 387 -41.73 -23.75 1.25
CA ALA A 387 -40.98 -22.97 0.27
C ALA A 387 -40.74 -23.85 -0.96
N GLU A 388 -41.03 -23.34 -2.16
CA GLU A 388 -40.81 -24.03 -3.43
C GLU A 388 -39.35 -23.94 -3.89
#